data_AF-A0AAU8V6K1-F1
#
_entry.id   AF-A0AAU8V6K1-F1
#
_cell.length_a   1.000
_cell.length_b   1.000
_cell.length_c   1.000
_cell.angle_alpha   90.00
_cell.angle_beta   90.00
_cell.angle_gamma   90.00
#
_symmetry.space_group_name_H-M   'P 1'
#
loop_
_entity.id
_entity.type
_entity.pdbx_description
1 polymer ?
#
loop_
_entity_poly.entity_id
_entity_poly.type
_entity_poly.pdbx_seq_one_letter_code
_entity_poly.pdbx_strand_id
1 'polypeptide(L)'
;MTIESFLKTKYKNALTTKCRNRELVMQRRMLSLFLVNELRMKKIHASRILGFSHQAVSLFLKPVHDPQFNKFYESEKTNLIPELENFCQKYNIEMYGKG
;
A
#
# COMPACT_ATOMS: atom_id res chain seq x y z
N MET A 1 -14.62 -5.24 -9.51
CA MET A 1 -13.41 -4.43 -9.24
C MET A 1 -13.14 -4.46 -7.74
N THR A 2 -11.90 -4.62 -7.31
CA THR A 2 -11.52 -4.66 -5.88
C THR A 2 -10.37 -3.70 -5.59
N ILE A 3 -10.16 -3.34 -4.32
CA ILE A 3 -8.99 -2.56 -3.88
C ILE A 3 -7.68 -3.27 -4.29
N GLU A 4 -7.67 -4.60 -4.21
CA GLU A 4 -6.54 -5.41 -4.67
C GLU A 4 -6.26 -5.20 -6.17
N SER A 5 -7.29 -5.25 -7.02
CA SER A 5 -7.10 -5.01 -8.46
C SER A 5 -6.61 -3.59 -8.76
N PHE A 6 -7.09 -2.59 -8.02
CA PHE A 6 -6.64 -1.20 -8.16
C PHE A 6 -5.13 -1.08 -7.86
N LEU A 7 -4.69 -1.61 -6.71
CA LEU A 7 -3.29 -1.54 -6.30
C LEU A 7 -2.38 -2.38 -7.21
N LYS A 8 -2.83 -3.55 -7.66
CA LYS A 8 -2.09 -4.39 -8.62
C LYS A 8 -1.94 -3.74 -9.98
N THR A 9 -2.89 -2.93 -10.42
CA THR A 9 -2.76 -2.16 -11.66
C THR A 9 -1.77 -1.01 -11.48
N LYS A 10 -1.91 -0.20 -10.42
CA LYS A 10 -1.07 0.99 -10.21
C LYS A 10 0.39 0.64 -9.86
N TYR A 11 0.60 -0.36 -9.02
CA TYR A 11 1.92 -0.75 -8.50
C TYR A 11 2.37 -2.14 -8.96
N LYS A 12 1.98 -2.54 -10.18
CA LYS A 12 2.25 -3.87 -10.74
C LYS A 12 3.69 -4.34 -10.52
N ASN A 13 4.67 -3.48 -10.83
CA ASN A 13 6.08 -3.84 -10.71
C ASN A 13 6.45 -4.11 -9.25
N ALA A 14 6.10 -3.23 -8.31
CA ALA A 14 6.38 -3.43 -6.89
C ALA A 14 5.80 -4.74 -6.35
N LEU A 15 4.61 -5.14 -6.82
CA LEU A 15 3.89 -6.31 -6.30
C LEU A 15 4.25 -7.64 -6.97
N THR A 16 4.80 -7.62 -8.19
CA THR A 16 5.05 -8.84 -8.97
C THR A 16 6.52 -9.25 -9.06
N THR A 17 7.45 -8.29 -9.11
CA THR A 17 8.88 -8.63 -9.22
C THR A 17 9.50 -8.88 -7.85
N LYS A 18 10.54 -9.72 -7.80
CA LYS A 18 11.42 -9.91 -6.63
C LYS A 18 12.57 -8.90 -6.57
N CYS A 19 12.68 -8.00 -7.55
CA CYS A 19 13.74 -6.99 -7.61
C CYS A 19 13.76 -6.12 -6.34
N ARG A 20 14.97 -5.80 -5.86
CA ARG A 20 15.20 -5.00 -4.65
C ARG A 20 15.73 -3.59 -4.96
N ASN A 21 15.43 -3.06 -6.16
CA ASN A 21 15.61 -1.64 -6.46
C ASN A 21 14.97 -0.82 -5.33
N ARG A 22 15.70 0.18 -4.85
CA ARG A 22 15.27 1.15 -3.83
C ARG A 22 13.84 1.63 -4.05
N GLU A 23 13.49 2.06 -5.25
CA GLU A 23 12.15 2.58 -5.58
C GLU A 23 11.05 1.52 -5.34
N LEU A 24 11.27 0.29 -5.81
CA LEU A 24 10.32 -0.79 -5.60
C LEU A 24 10.21 -1.15 -4.13
N VAL A 25 11.32 -1.16 -3.39
CA VAL A 25 11.31 -1.42 -1.93
C VAL A 25 10.56 -0.31 -1.20
N MET A 26 10.73 0.96 -1.60
CA MET A 26 10.00 2.10 -1.07
C MET A 26 8.50 1.99 -1.36
N GLN A 27 8.11 1.62 -2.58
CA GLN A 27 6.70 1.37 -2.94
C GLN A 27 6.08 0.23 -2.11
N ARG A 28 6.76 -0.92 -1.98
CA ARG A 28 6.28 -2.04 -1.14
C ARG A 28 6.09 -1.62 0.31
N ARG A 29 7.02 -0.83 0.84
CA ARG A 29 6.98 -0.31 2.20
C ARG A 29 5.82 0.68 2.38
N MET A 30 5.69 1.64 1.47
CA MET A 30 4.59 2.61 1.45
C MET A 30 3.24 1.89 1.41
N LEU A 31 3.06 0.91 0.52
CA LEU A 31 1.81 0.14 0.42
C LEU A 31 1.49 -0.62 1.70
N SER A 32 2.51 -1.19 2.36
CA SER A 32 2.32 -1.89 3.63
C SER A 32 1.86 -0.93 4.74
N LEU A 33 2.49 0.24 4.85
CA LEU A 33 2.10 1.28 5.81
C LEU A 33 0.71 1.83 5.48
N PHE A 34 0.43 2.11 4.21
CA PHE A 34 -0.84 2.64 3.76
C PHE A 34 -2.01 1.71 4.12
N LEU A 35 -1.91 0.42 3.78
CA LEU A 35 -3.00 -0.52 4.07
C LEU A 35 -3.22 -0.71 5.58
N VAL A 36 -2.15 -0.77 6.37
CA VAL A 36 -2.24 -1.10 7.81
C VAL A 36 -2.54 0.12 8.67
N ASN A 37 -1.87 1.25 8.41
CA ASN A 37 -1.98 2.43 9.27
C ASN A 37 -3.09 3.36 8.78
N GLU A 38 -3.15 3.65 7.48
CA GLU A 38 -4.12 4.60 6.93
C GLU A 38 -5.49 3.95 6.75
N LEU A 39 -5.55 2.75 6.13
CA LEU A 39 -6.81 2.00 5.95
C LEU A 39 -7.15 1.08 7.12
N ARG A 40 -6.35 1.09 8.20
CA ARG A 40 -6.55 0.30 9.42
C ARG A 40 -6.77 -1.20 9.18
N MET A 41 -6.21 -1.77 8.10
CA MET A 41 -6.37 -3.19 7.80
C MET A 41 -5.51 -4.06 8.72
N LYS A 42 -6.01 -5.25 9.04
CA LYS A 42 -5.20 -6.29 9.68
C LYS A 42 -4.03 -6.66 8.77
N LYS A 43 -2.84 -6.87 9.35
CA LYS A 43 -1.62 -7.26 8.61
C LYS A 43 -1.83 -8.48 7.69
N ILE A 44 -2.65 -9.44 8.12
CA ILE A 44 -3.01 -10.62 7.34
C ILE A 44 -3.83 -10.30 6.08
N HIS A 45 -4.67 -9.26 6.12
CA HIS A 45 -5.41 -8.80 4.95
C HIS A 45 -4.48 -8.03 4.01
N ALA A 46 -3.66 -7.13 4.55
CA ALA A 46 -2.65 -6.42 3.78
C ALA A 46 -1.68 -7.40 3.07
N SER A 47 -1.24 -8.46 3.75
CA SER A 47 -0.36 -9.47 3.15
C SER A 47 -1.01 -10.20 1.98
N ARG A 48 -2.31 -10.51 2.07
CA ARG A 48 -3.08 -11.13 0.98
C ARG A 48 -3.19 -10.19 -0.23
N ILE A 49 -3.55 -8.93 0.00
CA ILE A 49 -3.67 -7.91 -1.06
C ILE A 49 -2.33 -7.69 -1.78
N LEU A 50 -1.26 -7.56 -1.01
CA LEU A 50 0.08 -7.27 -1.56
C LEU A 50 0.80 -8.50 -2.12
N GLY A 51 0.34 -9.72 -1.82
CA GLY A 51 1.03 -10.95 -2.20
C GLY A 51 2.36 -11.16 -1.46
N PHE A 52 2.53 -10.54 -0.28
CA PHE A 52 3.73 -10.66 0.54
C PHE A 52 3.51 -11.60 1.72
N SER A 53 4.58 -12.13 2.29
CA SER A 53 4.48 -12.85 3.56
C SER A 53 4.09 -11.90 4.70
N HIS A 54 3.41 -12.43 5.72
CA HIS A 54 3.07 -11.66 6.92
C HIS A 54 4.33 -11.07 7.60
N GLN A 55 5.45 -11.79 7.54
CA GLN A 55 6.75 -11.35 8.03
C GLN A 55 7.29 -10.16 7.23
N ALA A 56 7.17 -10.19 5.90
CA ALA A 56 7.60 -9.08 5.05
C ALA A 56 6.78 -7.81 5.30
N VAL A 57 5.44 -7.92 5.44
CA VAL A 57 4.60 -6.80 5.85
C VAL A 57 5.06 -6.26 7.21
N SER A 58 5.30 -7.14 8.18
CA SER A 58 5.77 -6.72 9.52
C SER A 58 7.13 -6.01 9.48
N LEU A 59 8.03 -6.42 8.59
CA LEU A 59 9.32 -5.76 8.37
C LEU A 59 9.12 -4.34 7.82
N PHE A 60 8.23 -4.17 6.85
CA PHE A 60 7.95 -2.86 6.23
C PHE A 60 7.27 -1.87 7.17
N LEU A 61 6.54 -2.36 8.17
CA LEU A 61 5.94 -1.52 9.21
C LEU A 61 6.94 -1.02 10.25
N LYS A 62 8.16 -1.57 10.31
CA LYS A 62 9.16 -1.08 11.25
C LYS A 62 9.56 0.36 10.90
N PRO A 63 9.72 1.25 11.91
CA PRO A 63 10.16 2.62 11.69
C PRO A 63 11.46 2.65 10.89
N VAL A 64 11.54 3.59 9.95
CA VAL A 64 12.78 3.86 9.20
C VAL A 64 13.04 5.35 9.23
N HIS A 65 14.25 5.71 9.63
CA HIS A 65 14.74 7.08 9.58
C HIS A 65 15.41 7.34 8.23
N ASP A 66 14.59 7.33 7.16
CA ASP A 66 15.03 7.71 5.81
C ASP A 66 14.22 8.95 5.37
N PRO A 67 14.82 10.15 5.36
CA PRO A 67 14.16 11.37 4.93
C PRO A 67 13.61 11.31 3.49
N GLN A 68 14.26 10.55 2.60
CA GLN A 68 13.77 10.37 1.23
C GLN A 68 12.52 9.50 1.23
N PHE A 69 12.48 8.45 2.05
CA PHE A 69 11.28 7.65 2.23
C PHE A 69 10.13 8.47 2.81
N ASN A 70 10.38 9.30 3.83
CA ASN A 70 9.34 10.12 4.44
C ASN A 70 8.72 11.11 3.44
N LYS A 71 9.55 11.79 2.63
CA LYS A 71 9.06 12.67 1.56
C LYS A 71 8.26 11.91 0.51
N PHE A 72 8.76 10.75 0.07
CA PHE A 72 8.08 9.88 -0.89
C PHE A 72 6.72 9.40 -0.34
N TYR A 73 6.68 8.95 0.91
CA TYR A 73 5.47 8.44 1.55
C TYR A 73 4.37 9.50 1.63
N GLU A 74 4.70 10.69 2.11
CA GLU A 74 3.71 11.78 2.21
C GLU A 74 3.19 12.21 0.84
N SER A 75 4.08 12.31 -0.16
CA SER A 75 3.68 12.64 -1.53
C SER A 75 2.73 11.58 -2.13
N GLU A 76 3.11 10.30 -2.04
CA GLU A 76 2.30 9.21 -2.58
C GLU A 76 0.95 9.08 -1.86
N LYS A 77 0.94 9.19 -0.53
CA LYS A 77 -0.28 9.12 0.28
C LYS A 77 -1.28 10.20 -0.12
N THR A 78 -0.80 11.43 -0.34
CA THR A 78 -1.63 12.58 -0.73
C THR A 78 -2.36 12.34 -2.07
N ASN A 79 -1.73 11.62 -2.99
CA ASN A 79 -2.33 11.28 -4.29
C ASN A 79 -3.18 10.00 -4.24
N LEU A 80 -2.73 9.00 -3.49
CA LEU A 80 -3.34 7.67 -3.47
C LEU A 80 -4.70 7.66 -2.76
N ILE A 81 -4.89 8.44 -1.69
CA ILE A 81 -6.17 8.48 -0.96
C ILE A 81 -7.31 8.96 -1.87
N PRO A 82 -7.24 10.14 -2.53
CA PRO A 82 -8.30 10.60 -3.41
C PRO A 82 -8.56 9.66 -4.58
N GLU A 83 -7.52 9.08 -5.18
CA GLU A 83 -7.68 8.11 -6.27
C GLU A 83 -8.42 6.84 -5.81
N LEU A 84 -8.08 6.34 -4.62
CA LEU A 84 -8.76 5.18 -4.05
C LEU A 84 -10.21 5.50 -3.69
N GLU A 85 -10.49 6.67 -3.11
CA GLU A 85 -11.86 7.12 -2.81
C GLU A 85 -12.71 7.22 -4.08
N ASN A 86 -12.19 7.85 -5.13
CA ASN A 86 -12.86 7.95 -6.43
C ASN A 86 -13.12 6.57 -7.05
N PHE A 87 -12.13 5.67 -6.97
CA PHE A 87 -12.29 4.28 -7.44
C PHE A 87 -13.39 3.55 -6.65
N CYS A 88 -13.36 3.66 -5.33
CA CYS A 88 -14.35 3.04 -4.45
C CYS A 88 -15.76 3.57 -4.72
N GLN A 89 -15.93 4.89 -4.86
CA GLN A 89 -17.21 5.50 -5.20
C GLN A 89 -17.72 5.03 -6.57
N LYS A 90 -16.85 5.02 -7.59
CA LYS A 90 -17.19 4.59 -8.96
C LYS A 90 -17.69 3.15 -9.03
N TYR A 91 -17.15 2.26 -8.19
CA TYR A 91 -17.47 0.83 -8.21
C TYR A 91 -18.32 0.38 -7.02
N ASN A 92 -18.86 1.31 -6.23
CA ASN A 92 -19.64 1.04 -5.02
C ASN A 92 -18.95 0.05 -4.05
N ILE A 93 -17.66 0.30 -3.78
CA ILE A 93 -16.83 -0.50 -2.89
C ILE A 93 -16.68 0.23 -1.56
N GLU A 94 -16.95 -0.44 -0.45
CA GLU A 94 -16.68 0.10 0.87
C GLU A 94 -15.18 0.20 1.14
N MET A 95 -14.74 1.37 1.61
CA MET A 95 -13.37 1.55 2.09
C MET A 95 -13.23 1.08 3.53
N TYR A 96 -12.19 0.29 3.78
CA TYR A 96 -11.78 -0.08 5.13
C TYR A 96 -11.42 1.19 5.92
N GLY A 97 -11.93 1.29 7.15
CA GLY A 97 -11.64 2.41 8.06
C GLY A 97 -12.62 3.58 8.02
N LYS A 98 -13.64 3.58 7.14
CA LYS A 98 -14.83 4.46 7.28
C LYS A 98 -15.85 3.77 8.20
N GLY A 99 -15.59 3.84 9.50
CA GLY A 99 -16.46 3.39 10.59
C GLY A 99 -16.18 4.20 11.84
#